data_AF-A0A2K9LH64-F1
#
_entry.id   AF-A0A2K9LH64-F1
#
_cell.length_a   1.000
_cell.length_b   1.000
_cell.length_c   1.000
_cell.angle_alpha   90.00
_cell.angle_beta   90.00
_cell.angle_gamma   90.00
#
_symmetry.space_group_name_H-M   'P 1'
#
loop_
_entity.id
_entity.type
_entity.pdbx_description
1 polymer ?
#
loop_
_entity_poly.entity_id
_entity_poly.type
_entity_poly.pdbx_seq_one_letter_code
_entity_poly.pdbx_strand_id
1 'polypeptide(L)'
;MNTTTIHSRAADPLPIERLAHYDPEVEQRVQQWLASGQLLAWIPILSQENFPDVPPEVLRFADRYQAAMRWPIQRPEDLLGLPEGITGWLLPASADDTDVACGVWNGEVYILGVRDKRTGRPQTLLGQRFDGATGQADDAEPSAV
;
A
#
# COMPACT_ATOMS: atom_id res chain seq x y z
N MET A 1 5.68 -49.99 -22.11
CA MET A 1 4.34 -49.38 -22.02
C MET A 1 4.32 -48.66 -20.69
N ASN A 2 4.71 -47.38 -20.67
CA ASN A 2 5.03 -46.68 -19.44
C ASN A 2 4.19 -45.41 -19.37
N THR A 3 3.28 -45.40 -18.41
CA THR A 3 2.29 -44.36 -18.12
C THR A 3 2.98 -43.09 -17.62
N THR A 4 2.85 -41.98 -18.33
CA THR A 4 3.26 -40.66 -17.85
C THR A 4 2.09 -40.03 -17.12
N THR A 5 2.16 -40.03 -15.79
CA THR A 5 1.29 -39.28 -14.89
C THR A 5 1.53 -37.79 -15.11
N ILE A 6 0.52 -37.07 -15.60
CA ILE A 6 0.53 -35.60 -15.67
C ILE A 6 0.25 -35.08 -14.26
N HIS A 7 1.29 -34.62 -13.57
CA HIS A 7 1.11 -33.83 -12.37
C HIS A 7 0.66 -32.42 -12.77
N SER A 8 -0.60 -32.12 -12.48
CA SER A 8 -1.18 -30.78 -12.49
C SER A 8 -0.28 -29.84 -11.68
N ARG A 9 0.36 -28.89 -12.36
CA ARG A 9 1.14 -27.82 -11.75
C ARG A 9 0.15 -26.84 -11.13
N ALA A 10 0.07 -26.87 -9.80
CA ALA A 10 -0.56 -25.81 -9.02
C ALA A 10 0.10 -24.47 -9.40
N ALA A 11 -0.72 -23.41 -9.47
CA ALA A 11 -0.32 -22.06 -9.83
C ALA A 11 1.00 -21.68 -9.17
N ASP A 12 2.02 -21.44 -10.00
CA ASP A 12 3.28 -20.88 -9.51
C ASP A 12 2.96 -19.50 -8.92
N PRO A 13 3.33 -19.21 -7.66
CA PRO A 13 3.19 -17.88 -7.10
C PRO A 13 4.03 -16.90 -7.93
N LEU A 14 3.45 -15.74 -8.26
CA LEU A 14 4.16 -14.67 -8.97
C LEU A 14 5.50 -14.38 -8.26
N PRO A 15 6.60 -14.17 -9.01
CA PRO A 15 7.89 -13.82 -8.41
C PRO A 15 7.78 -12.43 -7.81
N ILE A 16 7.58 -12.38 -6.50
CA ILE A 16 7.62 -11.14 -5.71
C ILE A 16 9.05 -11.05 -5.17
N GLU A 17 9.84 -10.10 -5.67
CA GLU A 17 11.18 -9.85 -5.15
C GLU A 17 11.10 -9.14 -3.79
N ARG A 18 11.87 -9.63 -2.82
CA ARG A 18 11.79 -9.22 -1.41
C ARG A 18 12.45 -7.87 -1.20
N LEU A 19 11.66 -6.85 -0.88
CA LEU A 19 12.19 -5.57 -0.41
C LEU A 19 12.82 -5.71 0.98
N ALA A 20 13.79 -4.84 1.29
CA ALA A 20 14.57 -4.85 2.54
C ALA A 20 13.74 -4.69 3.83
N HIS A 21 12.44 -4.40 3.73
CA HIS A 21 11.46 -4.29 4.80
C HIS A 21 10.34 -5.33 4.64
N TYR A 22 10.73 -6.57 4.30
CA TYR A 22 9.82 -7.70 4.14
C TYR A 22 9.06 -7.99 5.44
N ASP A 23 7.73 -7.85 5.39
CA ASP A 23 6.82 -8.25 6.45
C ASP A 23 6.02 -9.47 5.99
N PRO A 24 6.34 -10.69 6.49
CA PRO A 24 5.68 -11.93 6.04
C PRO A 24 4.20 -11.98 6.39
N GLU A 25 3.73 -11.19 7.35
CA GLU A 25 2.30 -11.09 7.66
C GLU A 25 1.56 -10.28 6.60
N VAL A 26 2.20 -9.22 6.08
CA VAL A 26 1.66 -8.41 4.98
C VAL A 26 1.57 -9.22 3.70
N GLU A 27 2.62 -9.96 3.35
CA GLU A 27 2.60 -10.83 2.15
C GLU A 27 1.47 -11.87 2.25
N GLN A 28 1.36 -12.57 3.38
CA GLN A 28 0.29 -13.55 3.57
C GLN A 28 -1.11 -12.93 3.47
N ARG A 29 -1.30 -11.73 4.03
CA ARG A 29 -2.57 -11.01 3.97
C ARG A 29 -2.95 -10.68 2.53
N VAL A 30 -1.99 -10.21 1.73
CA VAL A 30 -2.21 -9.90 0.32
C VAL A 30 -2.49 -11.17 -0.49
N GLN A 31 -1.76 -12.26 -0.24
CA GLN A 31 -2.04 -13.56 -0.86
C GLN A 31 -3.44 -14.06 -0.52
N GLN A 32 -3.91 -13.91 0.71
CA GLN A 32 -5.27 -14.26 1.10
C GLN A 32 -6.33 -13.41 0.39
N TRP A 33 -6.08 -12.09 0.27
CA TRP A 33 -6.94 -11.20 -0.50
C TRP A 33 -7.07 -11.66 -1.95
N LEU A 34 -5.95 -11.91 -2.62
CA LEU A 34 -5.91 -12.40 -3.99
C LEU A 34 -6.57 -13.77 -4.15
N ALA A 35 -6.27 -14.72 -3.27
CA ALA A 35 -6.83 -16.07 -3.30
C ALA A 35 -8.35 -16.10 -3.03
N SER A 36 -8.87 -15.14 -2.27
CA SER A 36 -10.31 -15.04 -1.98
C SER A 36 -11.15 -14.62 -3.18
N GLY A 37 -10.54 -14.05 -4.23
CA GLY A 37 -11.24 -13.52 -5.40
C GLY A 37 -12.06 -12.26 -5.13
N GLN A 38 -11.90 -11.64 -3.96
CA GLN A 38 -12.53 -10.35 -3.67
C GLN A 38 -11.92 -9.24 -4.53
N LEU A 39 -12.71 -8.23 -4.88
CA LEU A 39 -12.21 -7.06 -5.60
C LEU A 39 -11.25 -6.26 -4.72
N LEU A 40 -10.05 -5.99 -5.24
CA LEU A 40 -9.11 -5.06 -4.60
C LEU A 40 -9.10 -3.73 -5.34
N ALA A 41 -8.63 -2.70 -4.65
CA ALA A 41 -8.35 -1.40 -5.20
C ALA A 41 -6.87 -1.06 -5.00
N TRP A 42 -6.29 -0.42 -6.00
CA TRP A 42 -5.00 0.24 -5.89
C TRP A 42 -5.19 1.74 -5.98
N ILE A 43 -4.50 2.50 -5.13
CA ILE A 43 -4.61 3.96 -5.06
C ILE A 43 -3.20 4.56 -5.06
N PRO A 44 -2.83 5.44 -6.01
CA PRO A 44 -1.49 6.01 -6.04
C PRO A 44 -1.20 6.82 -4.76
N ILE A 45 -0.01 6.63 -4.18
CA ILE A 45 0.46 7.49 -3.09
C ILE A 45 0.89 8.82 -3.70
N LEU A 46 0.22 9.91 -3.33
CA LEU A 46 0.54 11.24 -3.83
C LEU A 46 1.69 11.85 -3.01
N SER A 47 2.91 11.59 -3.43
CA SER A 47 4.13 12.13 -2.82
C SER A 47 5.10 12.63 -3.89
N GLN A 48 6.02 13.51 -3.50
CA GLN A 48 7.11 13.93 -4.39
C GLN A 48 8.05 12.77 -4.76
N GLU A 49 8.10 11.69 -3.97
CA GLU A 49 8.90 10.51 -4.32
C GLU A 49 8.30 9.80 -5.55
N ASN A 50 6.97 9.64 -5.60
CA ASN A 50 6.29 9.04 -6.76
C ASN A 50 6.14 10.02 -7.94
N PHE A 51 5.98 11.31 -7.66
CA PHE A 51 5.69 12.35 -8.65
C PHE A 51 6.65 13.54 -8.51
N PRO A 52 7.96 13.37 -8.81
CA PRO A 52 8.97 14.40 -8.54
C PRO A 52 8.76 15.70 -9.31
N ASP A 53 8.17 15.61 -10.51
CA ASP A 53 7.92 16.75 -11.39
C ASP A 53 6.59 17.45 -11.13
N VAL A 54 5.76 16.92 -10.23
CA VAL A 54 4.47 17.52 -9.88
C VAL A 54 4.66 18.50 -8.72
N PRO A 55 4.13 19.74 -8.79
CA PRO A 55 4.21 20.67 -7.66
C PRO A 55 3.47 20.12 -6.42
N PRO A 56 4.02 20.30 -5.20
CA PRO A 56 3.40 19.80 -3.97
C PRO A 56 1.96 20.29 -3.75
N GLU A 57 1.62 21.50 -4.19
CA GLU A 57 0.27 22.07 -4.10
C GLU A 57 -0.74 21.25 -4.91
N VAL A 58 -0.32 20.75 -6.08
CA VAL A 58 -1.15 19.94 -6.96
C VAL A 58 -1.37 18.55 -6.36
N LEU A 59 -0.33 17.94 -5.77
CA LEU A 59 -0.48 16.68 -5.05
C LEU A 59 -1.45 16.80 -3.88
N ARG A 60 -1.31 17.84 -3.04
CA ARG A 60 -2.25 18.10 -1.92
C ARG A 60 -3.68 18.34 -2.41
N PHE A 61 -3.84 19.03 -3.54
CA PHE A 61 -5.16 19.23 -4.15
C PHE A 61 -5.78 17.90 -4.60
N ALA A 62 -5.00 17.07 -5.29
CA ALA A 62 -5.43 15.79 -5.83
C ALA A 62 -5.75 14.77 -4.73
N ASP A 63 -5.08 14.83 -3.59
CA ASP A 63 -5.33 13.94 -2.43
C ASP A 63 -6.78 14.02 -1.93
N ARG A 64 -7.43 15.18 -2.08
CA ARG A 64 -8.86 15.34 -1.76
C ARG A 64 -9.79 14.50 -2.64
N TYR A 65 -9.29 14.00 -3.76
CA TYR A 65 -10.02 13.17 -4.73
C TYR A 65 -9.46 11.74 -4.78
N GLN A 66 -8.73 11.30 -3.75
CA GLN A 66 -8.11 9.98 -3.68
C GLN A 66 -9.06 8.81 -4.00
N ALA A 67 -10.32 8.88 -3.54
CA ALA A 67 -11.34 7.87 -3.83
C ALA A 67 -11.63 7.71 -5.34
N ALA A 68 -11.50 8.78 -6.12
CA ALA A 68 -11.73 8.76 -7.57
C ALA A 68 -10.54 8.17 -8.36
N MET A 69 -9.37 8.03 -7.73
CA MET A 69 -8.16 7.46 -8.34
C MET A 69 -8.01 5.96 -8.09
N ARG A 70 -9.05 5.29 -7.55
CA ARG A 70 -9.06 3.85 -7.33
C ARG A 70 -8.97 3.09 -8.65
N TRP A 71 -7.90 2.33 -8.82
CA TRP A 71 -7.72 1.37 -9.89
C TRP A 71 -8.21 -0.01 -9.45
N PRO A 72 -9.20 -0.62 -10.13
CA PRO A 72 -9.73 -1.93 -9.73
C PRO A 72 -8.77 -3.07 -10.09
N ILE A 73 -8.56 -4.00 -9.17
CA ILE A 73 -7.75 -5.22 -9.34
C ILE A 73 -8.69 -6.41 -9.11
N GLN A 74 -9.07 -7.08 -10.20
CA GLN A 74 -9.98 -8.23 -10.18
C GLN A 74 -9.23 -9.55 -10.06
N ARG A 75 -8.01 -9.60 -10.59
CA ARG A 75 -7.15 -10.78 -10.60
C ARG A 75 -5.70 -10.39 -10.30
N PRO A 76 -4.87 -11.32 -9.82
CA PRO A 76 -3.46 -11.03 -9.54
C PRO A 76 -2.72 -10.42 -10.73
N GLU A 77 -3.05 -10.84 -11.96
CA GLU A 77 -2.39 -10.36 -13.18
C GLU A 77 -2.66 -8.88 -13.46
N ASP A 78 -3.75 -8.31 -12.95
CA ASP A 78 -4.08 -6.90 -13.12
C ASP A 78 -3.05 -5.99 -12.42
N LEU A 79 -2.34 -6.51 -11.40
CA LEU A 79 -1.25 -5.79 -10.74
C LEU A 79 -0.10 -5.46 -11.68
N LEU A 80 0.14 -6.28 -12.72
CA LEU A 80 1.16 -6.01 -13.73
C LEU A 80 0.78 -4.86 -14.68
N GLY A 81 -0.50 -4.46 -14.68
CA GLY A 81 -0.99 -3.30 -15.44
C GLY A 81 -0.86 -1.97 -14.70
N LEU A 82 -0.35 -1.96 -13.47
CA LEU A 82 -0.14 -0.74 -12.70
C LEU A 82 0.93 0.15 -13.36
N PRO A 83 0.89 1.47 -13.13
CA PRO A 83 1.92 2.38 -13.64
C PRO A 83 3.31 2.01 -13.11
N GLU A 84 4.24 1.79 -14.03
CA GLU A 84 5.65 1.50 -13.75
C GLU A 84 6.27 2.61 -12.88
N GLY A 85 6.94 2.22 -11.81
CA GLY A 85 7.66 3.13 -10.93
C GLY A 85 6.80 3.89 -9.91
N ILE A 86 5.48 3.67 -9.90
CA ILE A 86 4.56 4.35 -8.97
C ILE A 86 4.15 3.42 -7.83
N THR A 87 4.37 3.86 -6.60
CA THR A 87 3.89 3.16 -5.40
C THR A 87 2.44 3.55 -5.11
N GLY A 88 1.59 2.61 -4.71
CA GLY A 88 0.24 2.92 -4.27
C GLY A 88 -0.25 2.00 -3.16
N TRP A 89 -1.29 2.43 -2.47
CA TRP A 89 -1.96 1.64 -1.45
C TRP A 89 -2.76 0.50 -2.08
N LEU A 90 -2.67 -0.69 -1.49
CA LEU A 90 -3.43 -1.85 -1.89
C LEU A 90 -4.38 -2.26 -0.76
N LEU A 91 -5.66 -2.42 -1.08
CA LEU A 91 -6.69 -2.78 -0.11
C LEU A 91 -7.86 -3.50 -0.76
N PRO A 92 -8.64 -4.29 0.00
CA PRO A 92 -9.99 -4.68 -0.41
C PRO A 92 -10.83 -3.47 -0.81
N ALA A 93 -11.59 -3.56 -1.91
CA ALA A 93 -12.38 -2.43 -2.40
C ALA A 93 -13.45 -1.96 -1.39
N SER A 94 -13.88 -2.85 -0.49
CA SER A 94 -14.79 -2.57 0.62
C SER A 94 -14.12 -2.04 1.88
N ALA A 95 -12.78 -2.01 1.93
CA ALA A 95 -12.04 -1.47 3.06
C ALA A 95 -11.86 0.05 2.94
N ASP A 96 -11.84 0.70 4.09
CA ASP A 96 -11.63 2.15 4.19
C ASP A 96 -10.14 2.51 4.42
N ASP A 97 -9.34 1.58 4.94
CA ASP A 97 -7.95 1.82 5.30
C ASP A 97 -7.06 0.59 5.03
N THR A 98 -5.76 0.80 4.91
CA THR A 98 -4.75 -0.25 4.71
C THR A 98 -3.37 0.23 5.13
N ASP A 99 -2.54 -0.70 5.60
CA ASP A 99 -1.11 -0.55 5.89
C ASP A 99 -0.23 -1.13 4.76
N VAL A 100 -0.85 -1.58 3.66
CA VAL A 100 -0.16 -2.25 2.54
C VAL A 100 -0.03 -1.32 1.35
N ALA A 101 1.17 -1.24 0.80
CA ALA A 101 1.44 -0.61 -0.49
C ALA A 101 2.02 -1.62 -1.49
N CYS A 102 1.80 -1.39 -2.77
CA CYS A 102 2.46 -2.10 -3.84
C CYS A 102 2.75 -1.19 -5.04
N GLY A 103 3.67 -1.64 -5.89
CA GLY A 103 3.96 -1.01 -7.18
C GLY A 103 4.66 -1.98 -8.11
N VAL A 104 4.93 -1.55 -9.35
CA VAL A 104 5.58 -2.36 -10.37
C VAL A 104 6.92 -1.74 -10.75
N TRP A 105 7.97 -2.57 -10.78
CA TRP A 105 9.29 -2.20 -11.29
C TRP A 105 9.84 -3.33 -12.15
N ASN A 106 10.36 -3.02 -13.33
CA ASN A 106 10.89 -3.97 -14.30
C ASN A 106 9.91 -5.12 -14.65
N GLY A 107 8.60 -4.85 -14.61
CA GLY A 107 7.57 -5.86 -14.84
C GLY A 107 7.35 -6.84 -13.69
N GLU A 108 7.94 -6.59 -12.52
CA GLU A 108 7.72 -7.37 -11.29
C GLU A 108 6.88 -6.56 -10.29
N VAL A 109 6.01 -7.26 -9.55
CA VAL A 109 5.16 -6.65 -8.53
C VAL A 109 5.88 -6.68 -7.19
N TYR A 110 5.99 -5.52 -6.56
CA TYR A 110 6.60 -5.36 -5.25
C TYR A 110 5.52 -4.99 -4.22
N ILE A 111 5.47 -5.72 -3.12
CA ILE A 111 4.52 -5.50 -2.01
C ILE A 111 5.31 -5.07 -0.77
N LEU A 112 4.80 -4.05 -0.08
CA LEU A 112 5.43 -3.40 1.06
C LEU A 112 4.41 -3.20 2.19
N GLY A 113 4.79 -3.55 3.42
CA GLY A 113 4.16 -2.95 4.59
C GLY A 113 4.69 -1.53 4.77
N VAL A 114 3.80 -0.54 4.91
CA VAL A 114 4.24 0.86 5.03
C VAL A 114 4.49 1.20 6.50
N ARG A 115 5.73 1.56 6.80
CA ARG A 115 6.13 2.14 8.08
C ARG A 115 6.71 3.52 7.85
N ASP A 116 6.34 4.47 8.68
CA ASP A 116 6.93 5.81 8.69
C ASP A 116 8.43 5.69 9.01
N LYS A 117 9.29 6.12 8.08
CA LYS A 117 10.75 5.97 8.18
C LYS A 117 11.37 6.73 9.37
N ARG A 118 10.71 7.80 9.85
CA ARG A 118 11.23 8.67 10.92
C ARG A 118 10.86 8.15 12.31
N THR A 119 9.71 7.51 12.43
CA THR A 119 9.12 7.08 13.70
C THR A 119 9.09 5.56 13.87
N GLY A 120 9.27 4.81 12.78
CA GLY A 120 9.15 3.36 12.73
C GLY A 120 7.73 2.82 12.90
N ARG A 121 6.72 3.71 13.00
CA ARG A 121 5.33 3.33 13.24
C ARG A 121 4.64 2.88 11.94
N PRO A 122 3.68 1.95 12.00
CA PRO A 122 2.82 1.64 10.85
C PRO A 122 2.13 2.91 10.35
N GLN A 123 2.17 3.12 9.03
CA GLN A 123 1.44 4.18 8.36
C GLN A 123 0.34 3.53 7.54
N THR A 124 -0.87 4.09 7.62
CA THR A 124 -2.00 3.63 6.84
C THR A 124 -2.42 4.67 5.80
N LEU A 125 -3.24 4.26 4.83
CA LEU A 125 -3.85 5.10 3.80
C LEU A 125 -4.51 6.37 4.39
N LEU A 126 -5.28 6.22 5.46
CA LEU A 126 -5.93 7.35 6.15
C LEU A 126 -5.01 8.04 7.18
N GLY A 127 -3.82 7.48 7.42
CA GLY A 127 -2.91 7.83 8.50
C GLY A 127 -3.44 7.45 9.90
N GLN A 128 -2.58 7.53 10.93
CA GLN A 128 -3.10 7.74 12.28
C GLN A 128 -3.78 9.11 12.29
N ARG A 129 -5.09 9.18 12.03
CA ARG A 129 -5.89 10.36 12.36
C ARG A 129 -5.90 10.51 13.87
N PHE A 130 -4.88 11.16 14.43
CA PHE A 130 -5.04 11.84 15.70
C PHE A 130 -5.92 13.06 15.45
N ASP A 131 -7.23 12.91 15.66
CA ASP A 131 -8.06 14.02 16.11
C ASP A 131 -7.48 14.48 17.45
N GLY A 132 -6.86 15.66 17.45
CA GLY A 132 -6.15 16.17 18.61
C GLY A 132 -5.74 17.64 18.51
N ALA A 133 -6.45 18.44 17.71
CA ALA A 133 -6.45 19.89 17.86
C ALA A 133 -7.62 20.29 18.79
N THR A 134 -7.51 19.97 20.08
CA THR A 134 -8.19 20.69 21.17
C THR A 134 -7.52 20.33 22.48
N GLY A 135 -6.82 21.30 23.08
CA GLY A 135 -6.16 21.17 24.37
C GLY A 135 -5.23 22.34 24.66
N GLN A 136 -5.68 23.57 24.40
CA GLN A 136 -5.06 24.75 24.98
C GLN A 136 -5.42 24.83 26.46
N ALA A 137 -4.40 24.92 27.30
CA ALA A 137 -4.38 25.63 28.58
C ALA A 137 -2.92 26.08 28.73
N ASP A 138 -2.59 27.28 28.24
CA ASP A 138 -2.40 28.49 29.07
C ASP A 138 -1.86 28.23 30.48
N ASP A 139 -0.64 28.76 30.66
CA ASP A 139 0.00 29.28 31.87
C ASP A 139 -0.01 28.47 33.18
N ALA A 140 1.20 28.04 33.59
CA ALA A 140 1.91 28.70 34.69
C ALA A 140 3.34 28.15 34.84
N GLU A 141 4.34 28.94 34.45
CA GLU A 141 5.58 29.06 35.25
C GLU A 141 5.32 30.12 36.36
N PRO A 142 6.17 30.28 37.40
CA PRO A 142 7.25 29.42 37.93
C PRO A 142 7.15 29.26 39.47
N SER A 143 7.99 28.43 40.11
CA SER A 143 8.66 28.84 41.37
C SER A 143 9.70 27.81 41.82
N ALA A 144 10.90 28.34 42.08
CA ALA A 144 11.98 27.70 42.83
C ALA A 144 11.55 27.37 44.27
N VAL A 145 12.13 26.28 44.82
CA VAL A 145 12.62 26.15 46.19
C VAL A 145 13.86 25.27 46.17
#